data_AF-A0A1F5KEL9-F1
#
_entry.id   AF-A0A1F5KEL9-F1
#
_cell.length_a   1.000
_cell.length_b   1.000
_cell.length_c   1.000
_cell.angle_alpha   90.00
_cell.angle_beta   90.00
_cell.angle_gamma   90.00
#
_symmetry.space_group_name_H-M   'P 1'
#
loop_
_entity.id
_entity.type
_entity.pdbx_description
1 polymer ?
#
loop_
_entity_poly.entity_id
_entity_poly.type
_entity_poly.pdbx_seq_one_letter_code
_entity_poly.pdbx_strand_id
1 'polypeptide(L)' 'MGLTVIVISWLLQYLSITPKKQDFNPLFLMFYAIGTAVLAWISYISGSPLTALLNLGAFILPIAILLKIKK' A
#
# COMPACT_ATOMS: atom_id res chain seq x y z
N MET A 1 2.01 -15.99 0.95
CA MET A 1 2.35 -15.69 -0.46
C MET A 1 1.49 -14.56 -1.05
N GLY A 2 0.17 -14.51 -0.80
CA GLY A 2 -0.70 -13.45 -1.33
C GLY A 2 -0.27 -12.01 -1.00
N LEU A 3 0.12 -11.72 0.25
CA LEU A 3 0.55 -10.37 0.66
C LEU A 3 1.81 -9.90 -0.09
N THR A 4 2.74 -10.80 -0.37
CA THR A 4 3.96 -10.48 -1.11
C THR A 4 3.63 -10.04 -2.53
N VAL A 5 2.70 -10.73 -3.20
CA VAL A 5 2.20 -10.34 -4.53
C VAL A 5 1.57 -8.95 -4.47
N ILE A 6 0.76 -8.67 -3.46
CA ILE A 6 0.11 -7.37 -3.26
C ILE A 6 1.16 -6.25 -3.15
N VAL A 7 2.21 -6.44 -2.34
CA VAL A 7 3.28 -5.44 -2.19
C VAL A 7 4.01 -5.21 -3.52
N ILE A 8 4.29 -6.27 -4.28
CA ILE A 8 4.91 -6.18 -5.60
C ILE A 8 4.00 -5.44 -6.59
N SER A 9 2.70 -5.73 -6.60
CA SER A 9 1.72 -5.03 -7.44
C SER A 9 1.68 -3.53 -7.14
N TRP A 10 1.70 -3.15 -5.86
CA TRP A 10 1.77 -1.75 -5.47
C TRP A 10 3.07 -1.07 -5.90
N LEU A 11 4.20 -1.79 -5.82
CA LEU A 11 5.49 -1.29 -6.27
C LEU A 11 5.47 -1.03 -7.79
N LEU A 12 4.98 -1.99 -8.58
CA LEU A 12 4.82 -1.82 -10.02
C LEU A 12 3.90 -0.63 -10.33
N GLN A 13 2.80 -0.50 -9.61
CA GLN A 13 1.87 0.62 -9.79
C GLN A 13 2.52 1.97 -9.51
N TYR A 14 3.33 2.07 -8.46
CA TYR A 14 4.09 3.27 -8.12
C TYR A 14 5.10 3.65 -9.21
N LEU A 15 5.74 2.66 -9.84
CA LEU A 15 6.68 2.89 -10.95
C LEU A 15 5.95 3.30 -12.23
N SER A 16 4.82 2.69 -12.54
CA SER A 16 4.06 2.92 -13.77
C SER A 16 3.20 4.19 -13.75
N ILE A 17 2.82 4.71 -12.57
CA ILE A 17 1.96 5.89 -12.51
C ILE A 17 2.71 7.14 -12.98
N THR A 18 2.08 7.90 -13.89
CA THR A 18 2.57 9.18 -14.38
C THR A 18 1.52 10.25 -14.12
N PRO A 19 1.89 11.51 -13.83
CA PRO A 19 0.92 12.57 -13.49
C PRO A 19 -0.14 12.82 -14.56
N LYS A 20 0.13 12.44 -15.83
CA LYS A 20 -0.78 12.60 -16.97
C LYS A 20 -1.81 11.46 -17.11
N LYS A 21 -1.68 10.35 -16.38
CA LYS A 21 -2.61 9.21 -16.38
C LYS A 21 -3.05 8.90 -14.95
N GLN A 22 -3.99 9.71 -14.45
CA GLN A 22 -4.58 9.58 -13.12
C GLN A 22 -5.90 8.79 -13.18
N ASP A 23 -5.84 7.48 -13.35
CA ASP A 23 -7.03 6.62 -13.25
C ASP A 23 -7.27 6.09 -11.81
N PHE A 24 -6.53 6.60 -10.83
CA PHE A 24 -6.64 6.14 -9.45
C PHE A 24 -7.64 6.96 -8.66
N ASN A 25 -8.62 6.29 -8.06
CA ASN A 25 -9.50 6.88 -7.06
C ASN A 25 -8.72 7.16 -5.76
N PRO A 26 -8.51 8.44 -5.37
CA PRO A 26 -7.73 8.77 -4.17
C PRO A 26 -8.36 8.28 -2.87
N LEU A 27 -9.69 8.21 -2.81
CA LEU A 27 -10.41 7.70 -1.64
C LEU A 27 -10.14 6.21 -1.45
N PHE A 28 -10.11 5.44 -2.53
CA PHE A 28 -9.76 4.02 -2.47
C PHE A 28 -8.35 3.82 -1.89
N LEU A 29 -7.36 4.58 -2.38
CA LEU A 29 -5.98 4.50 -1.86
C LEU A 29 -5.91 4.87 -0.38
N MET A 30 -6.68 5.87 0.08
CA MET A 30 -6.75 6.25 1.49
C MET A 30 -7.35 5.14 2.35
N PHE A 31 -8.52 4.61 1.99
CA PHE A 31 -9.15 3.52 2.76
C PHE A 31 -8.29 2.27 2.78
N TYR A 32 -7.66 1.95 1.66
CA TYR A 32 -6.73 0.83 1.56
C TYR A 32 -5.54 1.00 2.51
N ALA A 33 -4.92 2.19 2.55
CA ALA A 33 -3.82 2.49 3.46
C ALA A 33 -4.26 2.37 4.94
N ILE A 34 -5.43 2.90 5.31
CA ILE A 34 -5.94 2.75 6.69
C ILE A 34 -6.12 1.28 7.04
N GLY A 35 -6.69 0.48 6.14
CA GLY A 35 -6.87 -0.96 6.33
C GLY A 35 -5.54 -1.70 6.54
N THR A 36 -4.54 -1.43 5.70
CA THR A 36 -3.23 -2.09 5.81
C THR A 36 -2.43 -1.63 7.04
N ALA A 37 -2.63 -0.39 7.52
CA ALA A 37 -2.09 0.05 8.80
C ALA A 37 -2.68 -0.72 9.99
N VAL A 38 -4.00 -0.93 10.00
CA VAL A 38 -4.68 -1.76 11.03
C VAL A 38 -4.18 -3.20 10.97
N LEU A 39 -4.05 -3.77 9.77
CA LEU A 39 -3.54 -5.14 9.60
C LEU A 39 -2.07 -5.28 10.01
N ALA A 40 -1.23 -4.27 9.77
CA ALA A 40 0.14 -4.23 10.24
C ALA A 40 0.21 -4.30 11.77
N TRP A 41 -0.62 -3.50 12.44
CA TRP A 41 -0.74 -3.50 13.89
C TRP A 41 -1.18 -4.86 14.44
N ILE A 42 -2.28 -5.42 13.90
CA ILE A 42 -2.81 -6.72 14.31
C ILE A 42 -1.77 -7.83 14.09
N SER A 43 -1.07 -7.81 12.96
CA SER A 43 -0.05 -8.81 12.62
C SER A 43 1.14 -8.77 13.58
N TYR A 44 1.53 -7.56 14.01
CA TYR A 44 2.61 -7.38 14.97
C TYR A 44 2.25 -7.94 16.35
N ILE A 45 1.09 -7.57 16.89
CA ILE A 45 0.63 -8.07 18.20
C ILE A 45 0.32 -9.58 18.19
N SER A 46 -0.01 -10.15 17.02
CA SER A 46 -0.25 -11.58 16.83
C SER A 46 1.04 -12.39 16.63
N GLY A 47 2.22 -11.79 16.83
CA GLY A 47 3.50 -12.48 16.73
C GLY A 47 3.93 -12.83 15.31
N SER A 48 3.41 -12.13 14.28
CA SER A 48 3.73 -12.36 12.87
C SER A 48 4.50 -11.17 12.26
N PRO A 49 5.80 -10.99 12.60
CA PRO A 49 6.56 -9.80 12.21
C PRO A 49 6.74 -9.68 10.70
N LEU A 50 6.93 -10.79 9.98
CA LEU A 50 7.02 -10.78 8.52
C LEU A 50 5.71 -10.29 7.87
N THR A 51 4.57 -10.76 8.37
CA THR A 51 3.24 -10.32 7.91
C THR A 51 3.01 -8.84 8.24
N ALA A 52 3.46 -8.37 9.41
CA ALA A 52 3.41 -6.96 9.79
C ALA A 52 4.24 -6.08 8.83
N LEU A 53 5.46 -6.50 8.50
CA LEU A 53 6.34 -5.80 7.54
C LEU A 53 5.71 -5.72 6.14
N LEU A 54 5.09 -6.81 5.67
CA LEU A 54 4.42 -6.81 4.37
C LEU A 54 3.19 -5.88 4.37
N ASN A 55 2.41 -5.86 5.45
CA ASN A 55 1.30 -4.90 5.60
C ASN A 55 1.79 -3.45 5.67
N LEU A 56 2.94 -3.19 6.31
CA LEU A 56 3.58 -1.86 6.29
C LEU A 56 4.00 -1.46 4.88
N GLY A 57 4.56 -2.38 4.08
CA GLY A 57 4.85 -2.13 2.67
C GLY A 57 3.58 -1.79 1.87
N ALA A 58 2.50 -2.55 2.10
CA ALA A 58 1.19 -2.30 1.52
C ALA A 58 0.48 -1.05 2.08
N PHE A 59 1.00 -0.42 3.13
CA PHE A 59 0.56 0.89 3.62
C PHE A 59 1.34 2.04 2.98
N ILE A 60 2.67 1.91 2.96
CA ILE A 60 3.58 2.96 2.47
C ILE A 60 3.39 3.21 0.97
N LEU A 61 3.26 2.15 0.16
CA LEU A 61 3.21 2.29 -1.30
C LEU A 61 1.96 3.02 -1.81
N PRO A 62 0.73 2.73 -1.35
CA PRO A 62 -0.46 3.52 -1.69
C PRO A 62 -0.35 5.00 -1.30
N ILE A 63 0.27 5.31 -0.15
CA ILE A 63 0.52 6.70 0.27
C ILE A 63 1.53 7.37 -0.67
N ALA A 64 2.61 6.69 -1.02
CA ALA A 64 3.59 7.21 -1.97
C ALA A 64 2.95 7.48 -3.34
N ILE A 65 2.03 6.63 -3.79
CA ILE A 65 1.23 6.84 -5.01
C ILE A 65 0.34 8.08 -4.87
N LEU A 66 -0.40 8.22 -3.76
CA LEU A 66 -1.23 9.41 -3.49
C LEU A 66 -0.42 10.71 -3.55
N LEU A 67 0.77 10.72 -2.95
CA LEU A 67 1.67 11.87 -2.97
C LEU A 67 2.22 12.17 -4.37
N LYS A 68 2.47 11.13 -5.18
CA LYS A 68 2.93 11.26 -6.57
C LYS A 68 1.84 11.76 -7.52
N ILE A 69 0.57 11.44 -7.25
CA ILE A 69 -0.59 11.93 -8.03
C ILE A 69 -0.88 13.41 -7.71
N LYS A 70 -0.67 13.86 -6.47
CA LYS A 70 -0.91 15.25 -6.05
C LYS A 70 0.17 16.24 -6.51
N LYS A 71 1.33 15.76 -6.97
CA LYS A 71 2.43 16.57 -7.52
C LYS A 71 2.30 16.71 -9.03
#